data_AF-A0A6D2W192-F1
#
_entry.id   AF-A0A6D2W192-F1
#
_cell.length_a   1.000
_cell.length_b   1.000
_cell.length_c   1.000
_cell.angle_alpha   90.00
_cell.angle_beta   90.00
_cell.angle_gamma   90.00
#
_symmetry.space_group_name_H-M   'P 1'
#
loop_
_entity.id
_entity.type
_entity.pdbx_description
1 polymer ?
#
loop_
_entity_poly.entity_id
_entity_poly.type
_entity_poly.pdbx_seq_one_letter_code
_entity_poly.pdbx_strand_id
1 'polypeptide(L)'
;MWRLPGARAALRVIRTAVEKLSRAEAESQTAAGAMERAVVRCVPSEPKLSLSFALADGSHKNMQRDQSEPLGRVLSRIATNALKGHAKAAAAKKSRKSRPNASGVAACSGPGPEPAVACEPVVKLYYREEAVAEDVLNVDAWQDGAVLQIGDVKYKVERNPPAFTELQLPRYIMAGFPVCPKLSLEFGDPASSLFRWYKEAKPGAAEPEVGVPSSLSPSSPSSSWTETDVEERVYTPSNADIGLRLKLHCTPGDGQRFGHSRVLESVCVVEAGPGTCTFDHRHLYTKKVTEDALIRTVSYNILADTYAQTEFSRTVLYPYCAPYALELDYRQNLIQKELTGYNADVICLQEVDRAVFSDSLVPALEAFGLEGVFRIKQHEGLATFYRKSKFSLLSQHDISFYEALESDPLHKELLEKLVLYPSAQEKVLQRSSVLQVSVLQSTKDSSKRICVANTHLYWHPKGGYIRLIQMAVALAHIRHVSCDLYPGIPVIFCGDFNSTPSTGMYHFVINGSIPEDHEDWASNGEEERCNMSLTHFFKLKSACGEPAYTNYVGGFHGCLDYIFIDLNTLEVEQVIPLPSHEEVTTHQALPSVSHPSDHIALVCDLKWK
;
A
#
# COMPACT_ATOMS: atom_id res chain seq x y z
N MET A 1 -3.23 -11.36 -29.67
CA MET A 1 -3.50 -10.69 -30.96
C MET A 1 -4.91 -11.09 -31.31
N TRP A 2 -5.94 -10.26 -31.34
CA TRP A 2 -6.10 -8.97 -32.00
C TRP A 2 -6.47 -7.87 -30.99
N ARG A 3 -5.86 -6.68 -31.13
CA ARG A 3 -6.03 -5.51 -30.23
C ARG A 3 -6.68 -4.39 -31.04
N LEU A 4 -7.71 -3.73 -30.51
CA LEU A 4 -8.27 -2.49 -31.08
C LEU A 4 -7.16 -1.40 -31.11
N PRO A 5 -6.68 -0.96 -32.29
CA PRO A 5 -5.50 -0.10 -32.40
C PRO A 5 -5.75 1.38 -32.06
N GLY A 6 -7.00 1.84 -32.06
CA GLY A 6 -7.33 3.28 -32.09
C GLY A 6 -7.11 4.03 -30.77
N ALA A 7 -7.49 3.45 -29.63
CA ALA A 7 -7.49 4.18 -28.35
C ALA A 7 -6.07 4.38 -27.78
N ARG A 8 -5.19 3.38 -27.90
CA ARG A 8 -3.78 3.51 -27.47
C ARG A 8 -2.99 4.45 -28.36
N ALA A 9 -3.26 4.46 -29.67
CA ALA A 9 -2.62 5.41 -30.58
C ALA A 9 -3.05 6.85 -30.26
N ALA A 10 -4.33 7.08 -30.00
CA ALA A 10 -4.85 8.39 -29.62
C ALA A 10 -4.26 8.89 -28.29
N LEU A 11 -4.22 8.05 -27.25
CA LEU A 11 -3.59 8.39 -25.96
C LEU A 11 -2.08 8.63 -26.10
N ARG A 12 -1.38 7.86 -26.94
CA ARG A 12 0.04 8.06 -27.20
C ARG A 12 0.29 9.37 -27.96
N VAL A 13 -0.55 9.72 -28.93
CA VAL A 13 -0.47 10.99 -29.65
C VAL A 13 -0.79 12.18 -28.73
N ILE A 14 -1.77 12.06 -27.84
CA ILE A 14 -2.07 13.08 -26.83
C ILE A 14 -0.91 13.21 -25.84
N ARG A 15 -0.35 12.09 -25.36
CA ARG A 15 0.81 12.09 -24.45
C ARG A 15 2.05 12.71 -25.09
N THR A 16 2.35 12.37 -26.34
CA THR A 16 3.46 12.99 -27.10
C THR A 16 3.16 14.45 -27.44
N ALA A 17 1.90 14.83 -27.65
CA ALA A 17 1.51 16.23 -27.86
C ALA A 17 1.62 17.05 -26.57
N VAL A 18 1.23 16.51 -25.42
CA VAL A 18 1.40 17.12 -24.10
C VAL A 18 2.87 17.19 -23.71
N GLU A 19 3.69 16.18 -24.03
CA GLU A 19 5.15 16.22 -23.86
C GLU A 19 5.82 17.25 -24.77
N LYS A 20 5.36 17.39 -26.02
CA LYS A 20 5.85 18.44 -26.93
C LYS A 20 5.39 19.82 -26.49
N LEU A 21 4.17 19.95 -25.98
CA LEU A 21 3.65 21.19 -25.41
C LEU A 21 4.37 21.56 -24.12
N SER A 22 4.65 20.62 -23.23
CA SER A 22 5.40 20.88 -21.99
C SER A 22 6.87 21.19 -22.27
N ARG A 23 7.47 20.56 -23.29
CA ARG A 23 8.82 20.86 -23.75
C ARG A 23 8.90 22.22 -24.45
N ALA A 24 7.89 22.56 -25.27
CA ALA A 24 7.76 23.88 -25.89
C ALA A 24 7.43 24.98 -24.86
N GLU A 25 6.65 24.67 -23.81
CA GLU A 25 6.41 25.57 -22.67
C GLU A 25 7.66 25.73 -21.81
N ALA A 26 8.43 24.66 -21.58
CA ALA A 26 9.71 24.73 -20.90
C ALA A 26 10.75 25.54 -21.69
N GLU A 27 10.81 25.36 -23.02
CA GLU A 27 11.66 26.14 -23.93
C GLU A 27 11.19 27.60 -24.10
N SER A 28 9.87 27.85 -24.03
CA SER A 28 9.28 29.20 -24.02
C SER A 28 9.49 29.91 -22.67
N GLN A 29 9.49 29.19 -21.55
CA GLN A 29 9.78 29.72 -20.21
C GLN A 29 11.26 30.06 -20.03
N THR A 30 12.15 29.45 -20.81
CA THR A 30 13.56 29.89 -20.87
C THR A 30 13.77 31.18 -21.66
N ALA A 31 12.81 31.60 -22.50
CA ALA A 31 12.92 32.80 -23.33
C ALA A 31 12.28 34.07 -22.70
N ALA A 32 11.35 33.92 -21.76
CA ALA A 32 10.78 35.01 -20.96
C ALA A 32 10.96 34.67 -19.47
N GLY A 33 11.80 35.42 -18.76
CA GLY A 33 12.25 35.12 -17.38
C GLY A 33 11.17 34.46 -16.52
N ALA A 34 11.30 33.15 -16.31
CA ALA A 34 10.33 32.36 -15.57
C ALA A 34 10.16 32.91 -14.15
N MET A 35 8.94 33.31 -13.79
CA MET A 35 8.64 33.67 -12.39
C MET A 35 8.92 32.46 -11.50
N GLU A 36 9.55 32.71 -10.34
CA GLU A 36 9.80 31.67 -9.34
C GLU A 36 8.46 31.10 -8.81
N ARG A 37 8.46 29.89 -8.25
CA ARG A 37 7.23 29.21 -7.80
C ARG A 37 7.03 29.35 -6.29
N ALA A 38 5.79 29.58 -5.88
CA ALA A 38 5.34 29.48 -4.50
C ALA A 38 4.27 28.40 -4.38
N VAL A 39 4.60 27.29 -3.71
CA VAL A 39 3.68 26.18 -3.51
C VAL A 39 2.85 26.42 -2.27
N VAL A 40 1.53 26.33 -2.40
CA VAL A 40 0.58 26.39 -1.29
C VAL A 40 -0.13 25.05 -1.19
N ARG A 41 0.03 24.35 -0.07
CA ARG A 41 -0.78 23.17 0.26
C ARG A 41 -1.88 23.58 1.22
N CYS A 42 -3.12 23.49 0.77
CA CYS A 42 -4.32 23.86 1.51
C CYS A 42 -5.38 22.79 1.33
N VAL A 43 -5.56 21.97 2.36
CA VAL A 43 -6.53 20.86 2.40
C VAL A 43 -7.70 21.28 3.30
N PRO A 44 -8.97 21.25 2.83
CA PRO A 44 -10.11 21.73 3.62
C PRO A 44 -10.30 21.05 4.98
N SER A 45 -9.90 19.78 5.11
CA SER A 45 -10.01 19.01 6.36
C SER A 45 -8.91 19.32 7.37
N GLU A 46 -7.90 20.12 7.01
CA GLU A 46 -6.79 20.47 7.89
C GLU A 46 -6.94 21.92 8.40
N PRO A 47 -6.59 22.21 9.67
CA PRO A 47 -6.72 23.56 10.20
C PRO A 47 -5.66 24.52 9.65
N LYS A 48 -4.57 23.99 9.09
CA LYS A 48 -3.41 24.75 8.62
C LYS A 48 -3.18 24.55 7.12
N LEU A 49 -2.63 25.57 6.48
CA LEU A 49 -2.00 25.47 5.17
C LEU A 49 -0.48 25.54 5.32
N SER A 50 0.25 25.04 4.33
CA SER A 50 1.68 25.27 4.19
C SER A 50 2.00 26.10 2.95
N LEU A 51 2.99 26.98 3.08
CA LEU A 51 3.50 27.83 2.00
C LEU A 51 5.00 27.58 1.87
N SER A 52 5.45 27.24 0.67
CA SER A 52 6.85 26.93 0.38
C SER A 52 7.35 27.62 -0.89
N PHE A 53 8.47 28.35 -0.80
CA PHE A 53 9.12 29.04 -1.93
C PHE A 53 10.61 29.24 -1.65
N ALA A 54 11.42 29.39 -2.69
CA ALA A 54 12.81 29.82 -2.56
C ALA A 54 12.86 31.36 -2.56
N LEU A 55 13.78 31.97 -1.82
CA LEU A 55 14.09 33.39 -1.98
C LEU A 55 15.22 33.56 -3.00
N ALA A 56 15.37 34.77 -3.54
CA ALA A 56 16.45 35.11 -4.48
C ALA A 56 17.88 34.86 -3.94
N ASP A 57 18.05 34.71 -2.63
CA ASP A 57 19.33 34.33 -2.00
C ASP A 57 19.58 32.81 -1.98
N GLY A 58 18.68 32.03 -2.60
CA GLY A 58 18.69 30.57 -2.62
C GLY A 58 18.11 29.92 -1.35
N SER A 59 17.68 30.70 -0.35
CA SER A 59 17.13 30.13 0.88
C SER A 59 15.69 29.68 0.69
N HIS A 60 15.40 28.42 1.04
CA HIS A 60 14.03 27.93 1.06
C HIS A 60 13.29 28.40 2.31
N LYS A 61 12.07 28.89 2.09
CA LYS A 61 11.10 29.19 3.14
C LYS A 61 10.00 28.16 3.10
N ASN A 62 9.70 27.59 4.26
CA ASN A 62 8.52 26.78 4.50
C ASN A 62 7.86 27.30 5.77
N MET A 63 6.55 27.56 5.72
CA MET A 63 5.78 27.98 6.89
C MET A 63 4.40 27.34 6.90
N GLN A 64 3.92 27.01 8.10
CA GLN A 64 2.55 26.58 8.33
C GLN A 64 1.76 27.69 8.99
N ARG A 65 0.54 27.92 8.52
CA ARG A 65 -0.32 29.03 8.92
C ARG A 65 -1.76 28.56 9.04
N ASP A 66 -2.53 29.13 9.96
CA ASP A 66 -3.93 28.75 10.12
C ASP A 66 -4.73 29.17 8.88
N GLN A 67 -5.62 28.30 8.41
CA GLN A 67 -6.43 28.57 7.21
C GLN A 67 -7.45 29.69 7.44
N SER A 68 -7.88 29.88 8.69
CA SER A 68 -8.86 30.87 9.13
C SER A 68 -8.26 32.19 9.61
N GLU A 69 -6.94 32.38 9.52
CA GLU A 69 -6.35 33.67 9.85
C GLU A 69 -6.36 34.61 8.62
N PRO A 70 -6.41 35.93 8.85
CA PRO A 70 -6.30 36.92 7.78
C PRO A 70 -4.95 36.88 7.06
N LEU A 71 -4.97 37.03 5.73
CA LEU A 71 -3.81 37.06 4.84
C LEU A 71 -2.72 38.02 5.31
N GLY A 72 -3.09 39.21 5.81
CA GLY A 72 -2.16 40.24 6.27
C GLY A 72 -1.15 39.69 7.28
N ARG A 73 -1.56 38.79 8.18
CA ARG A 73 -0.67 38.17 9.18
C ARG A 73 0.40 37.27 8.56
N VAL A 74 0.12 36.67 7.41
CA VAL A 74 1.09 35.86 6.67
C VAL A 74 2.04 36.77 5.90
N LEU A 75 1.52 37.79 5.21
CA LEU A 75 2.33 38.74 4.44
C LEU A 75 3.31 39.51 5.34
N SER A 76 2.87 40.01 6.50
CA SER A 76 3.77 40.67 7.47
C SER A 76 4.88 39.73 7.97
N ARG A 77 4.58 38.44 8.13
CA ARG A 77 5.57 37.43 8.55
C ARG A 77 6.60 37.17 7.45
N ILE A 78 6.16 37.08 6.20
CA ILE A 78 7.03 36.97 5.03
C ILE A 78 7.95 38.19 4.95
N ALA A 79 7.40 39.40 5.10
CA ALA A 79 8.17 40.66 5.09
C ALA A 79 9.26 40.66 6.18
N THR A 80 8.89 40.29 7.40
CA THR A 80 9.83 40.18 8.54
C THR A 80 10.96 39.18 8.26
N ASN A 81 10.65 38.05 7.62
CA ASN A 81 11.64 37.01 7.33
C ASN A 81 12.56 37.38 6.18
N ALA A 82 12.06 38.08 5.16
CA ALA A 82 12.87 38.58 4.05
C ALA A 82 13.91 39.60 4.54
N LEU A 83 13.52 40.51 5.43
CA LEU A 83 14.43 41.50 6.04
C LEU A 83 15.60 40.87 6.82
N LYS A 84 15.35 39.78 7.56
CA LYS A 84 16.39 39.07 8.34
C LYS A 84 17.44 38.39 7.43
N GLY A 85 17.07 37.96 6.23
CA GLY A 85 18.00 37.40 5.23
C GLY A 85 18.99 38.45 4.72
N HIS A 86 18.50 39.64 4.37
CA HIS A 86 19.33 40.76 3.93
C HIS A 86 20.33 41.24 5.00
N ALA A 87 19.92 41.28 6.27
CA ALA A 87 20.81 41.66 7.37
C ALA A 87 21.98 40.68 7.57
N LYS A 88 21.74 39.37 7.43
CA LYS A 88 22.81 38.32 7.51
C LYS A 88 23.79 38.41 6.35
N ALA A 89 23.32 38.64 5.13
CA ALA A 89 24.18 38.82 3.95
C ALA A 89 25.07 40.07 4.05
N ALA A 90 24.55 41.17 4.61
CA ALA A 90 25.32 42.39 4.84
C ALA A 90 26.41 42.22 5.93
N ALA A 91 26.13 41.46 7.00
CA ALA A 91 27.09 41.17 8.06
C ALA A 91 28.24 40.26 7.58
N ALA A 92 27.94 39.24 6.76
CA ALA A 92 28.96 38.34 6.19
C ALA A 92 29.95 39.07 5.25
N LYS A 93 29.48 40.07 4.49
CA LYS A 93 30.35 40.92 3.66
C LYS A 93 31.26 41.85 4.49
N LYS A 94 30.84 42.28 5.68
CA LYS A 94 31.69 43.09 6.60
C LYS A 94 32.80 42.26 7.25
N SER A 95 32.53 41.00 7.62
CA SER A 95 33.52 40.09 8.20
C SER A 95 34.71 39.78 7.28
N ARG A 96 34.50 39.74 5.95
CA ARG A 96 35.59 39.55 4.96
C ARG A 96 36.50 40.77 4.77
N LYS A 97 36.13 41.95 5.29
CA LYS A 97 36.88 43.21 5.13
C LYS A 97 37.71 43.63 6.35
N SER A 98 37.72 42.87 7.46
CA SER A 98 38.50 43.20 8.66
C SER A 98 39.60 42.16 8.94
N ARG A 99 40.75 42.31 8.27
CA ARG A 99 42.07 41.92 8.80
C ARG A 99 42.83 43.22 9.09
N PRO A 100 43.35 43.47 10.31
CA PRO A 100 43.98 44.73 10.62
C PRO A 100 45.46 44.71 10.20
N ASN A 101 45.91 45.77 9.51
CA ASN A 101 47.29 46.23 9.58
C ASN A 101 47.32 47.45 10.50
N ALA A 102 48.40 47.54 11.27
CA ALA A 102 48.52 48.34 12.49
C ALA A 102 48.63 49.87 12.27
N SER A 103 48.38 50.55 13.39
CA SER A 103 48.94 51.84 13.85
C SER A 103 48.07 53.10 13.74
N GLY A 104 47.85 53.72 14.90
CA GLY A 104 48.04 55.16 15.07
C GLY A 104 46.81 56.07 15.26
N VAL A 105 46.67 56.55 16.51
CA VAL A 105 46.24 57.91 16.92
C VAL A 105 44.73 58.21 17.07
N ALA A 106 44.46 59.02 18.09
CA ALA A 106 43.21 59.26 18.78
C ALA A 106 42.35 60.44 18.26
N ALA A 107 41.05 60.34 18.60
CA ALA A 107 40.03 61.36 18.83
C ALA A 107 39.59 62.28 17.66
N CYS A 108 38.29 62.21 17.33
CA CYS A 108 37.33 63.33 17.49
C CYS A 108 35.90 62.87 17.11
N SER A 109 34.96 63.23 17.98
CA SER A 109 33.52 63.03 17.90
C SER A 109 32.87 63.93 16.85
N GLY A 110 32.12 63.33 15.92
CA GLY A 110 31.18 64.01 15.02
C GLY A 110 29.83 63.27 15.01
N PRO A 111 28.71 63.96 14.74
CA PRO A 111 27.37 63.42 14.93
C PRO A 111 27.12 62.26 13.97
N GLY A 112 26.58 61.17 14.51
CA GLY A 112 26.32 59.94 13.76
C GLY A 112 25.38 60.19 12.56
N PRO A 113 25.57 59.47 11.45
CA PRO A 113 24.57 59.47 10.39
C PRO A 113 23.29 58.86 10.94
N GLU A 114 22.16 59.54 10.72
CA GLU A 114 20.82 59.02 10.99
C GLU A 114 20.67 57.59 10.43
N PRO A 115 19.95 56.70 11.13
CA PRO A 115 19.72 55.36 10.62
C PRO A 115 18.94 55.48 9.31
N ALA A 116 19.56 55.08 8.20
CA ALA A 116 18.86 54.87 6.94
C ALA A 116 17.65 53.96 7.23
N VAL A 117 16.46 54.52 7.03
CA VAL A 117 15.19 53.80 7.16
C VAL A 117 15.25 52.62 6.19
N ALA A 118 15.45 51.42 6.72
CA ALA A 118 15.34 50.21 5.94
C ALA A 118 13.87 50.11 5.49
N CYS A 119 13.58 50.46 4.24
CA CYS A 119 12.26 50.28 3.66
C CYS A 119 11.87 48.80 3.81
N GLU A 120 10.76 48.54 4.49
CA GLU A 120 10.21 47.19 4.56
C GLU A 120 9.92 46.70 3.14
N PRO A 121 10.31 45.46 2.79
CA PRO A 121 10.04 44.92 1.47
C PRO A 121 8.53 44.88 1.27
N VAL A 122 8.05 45.43 0.16
CA VAL A 122 6.63 45.36 -0.21
C VAL A 122 6.29 43.89 -0.43
N VAL A 123 5.46 43.33 0.45
CA VAL A 123 4.94 41.96 0.32
C VAL A 123 3.44 42.04 0.04
N LYS A 124 3.03 41.63 -1.14
CA LYS A 124 1.63 41.66 -1.59
C LYS A 124 1.27 40.40 -2.35
N LEU A 125 0.01 39.99 -2.26
CA LEU A 125 -0.55 38.92 -3.06
C LEU A 125 -1.51 39.52 -4.08
N TYR A 126 -1.40 39.11 -5.34
CA TYR A 126 -2.28 39.52 -6.42
C TYR A 126 -3.02 38.31 -6.99
N TYR A 127 -4.29 38.45 -7.30
CA TYR A 127 -5.04 37.46 -8.05
C TYR A 127 -5.78 38.17 -9.19
N ARG A 128 -5.56 37.72 -10.43
CA ARG A 128 -6.09 38.38 -11.64
C ARG A 128 -5.74 39.89 -11.71
N GLU A 129 -4.49 40.21 -11.39
CA GLU A 129 -3.93 41.58 -11.37
C GLU A 129 -4.48 42.52 -10.28
N GLU A 130 -5.42 42.05 -9.45
CA GLU A 130 -5.94 42.81 -8.30
C GLU A 130 -5.23 42.39 -7.01
N ALA A 131 -4.93 43.35 -6.14
CA ALA A 131 -4.35 43.07 -4.83
C ALA A 131 -5.40 42.41 -3.92
N VAL A 132 -5.08 41.24 -3.37
CA VAL A 132 -5.95 40.54 -2.43
C VAL A 132 -5.96 41.29 -1.10
N ALA A 133 -7.14 41.60 -0.58
CA ALA A 133 -7.28 42.34 0.66
C ALA A 133 -6.72 41.56 1.87
N GLU A 134 -6.11 42.27 2.82
CA GLU A 134 -5.37 41.66 3.93
C GLU A 134 -6.29 40.96 4.97
N ASP A 135 -7.58 41.27 4.97
CA ASP A 135 -8.60 40.68 5.81
C ASP A 135 -9.18 39.37 5.25
N VAL A 136 -8.94 39.07 3.97
CA VAL A 136 -9.32 37.80 3.35
C VAL A 136 -8.62 36.65 4.07
N LEU A 137 -9.37 35.59 4.34
CA LEU A 137 -8.84 34.40 5.01
C LEU A 137 -7.84 33.67 4.12
N ASN A 138 -6.81 33.11 4.72
CA ASN A 138 -5.78 32.33 4.03
C ASN A 138 -6.35 31.24 3.09
N VAL A 139 -7.40 30.52 3.50
CA VAL A 139 -8.06 29.49 2.66
C VAL A 139 -8.58 30.02 1.32
N ASP A 140 -8.99 31.29 1.30
CA ASP A 140 -9.58 31.96 0.14
C ASP A 140 -8.57 32.85 -0.60
N ALA A 141 -7.56 33.37 0.11
CA ALA A 141 -6.57 34.28 -0.45
C ALA A 141 -5.61 33.59 -1.44
N TRP A 142 -5.09 32.41 -1.07
CA TRP A 142 -4.05 31.71 -1.82
C TRP A 142 -4.63 30.88 -2.97
N GLN A 143 -5.05 31.56 -4.04
CA GLN A 143 -5.60 30.92 -5.24
C GLN A 143 -4.51 30.44 -6.20
N ASP A 144 -4.82 29.38 -6.96
CA ASP A 144 -3.93 28.89 -8.01
C ASP A 144 -3.75 29.97 -9.10
N GLY A 145 -2.50 30.23 -9.49
CA GLY A 145 -2.16 31.29 -10.44
C GLY A 145 -2.10 32.70 -9.83
N ALA A 146 -2.33 32.86 -8.52
CA ALA A 146 -2.03 34.12 -7.83
C ALA A 146 -0.53 34.46 -7.94
N VAL A 147 -0.17 35.72 -7.68
CA VAL A 147 1.21 36.21 -7.74
C VAL A 147 1.58 36.80 -6.39
N LEU A 148 2.48 36.12 -5.67
CA LEU A 148 3.10 36.66 -4.47
C LEU A 148 4.27 37.56 -4.89
N GLN A 149 4.25 38.82 -4.50
CA GLN A 149 5.34 39.75 -4.72
C GLN A 149 6.09 39.96 -3.42
N ILE A 150 7.43 39.82 -3.44
CA ILE A 150 8.32 40.13 -2.31
C ILE A 150 9.41 41.06 -2.83
N GLY A 151 9.29 42.36 -2.53
CA GLY A 151 10.14 43.38 -3.14
C GLY A 151 9.96 43.40 -4.66
N ASP A 152 11.04 43.19 -5.41
CA ASP A 152 11.04 43.17 -6.87
C ASP A 152 10.79 41.76 -7.47
N VAL A 153 10.78 40.73 -6.64
CA VAL A 153 10.62 39.34 -7.08
C VAL A 153 9.14 38.94 -7.06
N LYS A 154 8.68 38.32 -8.15
CA LYS A 154 7.32 37.79 -8.28
C LYS A 154 7.36 36.27 -8.33
N TYR A 155 6.51 35.66 -7.50
CA TYR A 155 6.33 34.22 -7.41
C TYR A 155 4.94 33.85 -7.91
N LYS A 156 4.85 32.90 -8.85
CA LYS A 156 3.57 32.31 -9.23
C LYS A 156 3.14 31.31 -8.17
N VAL A 157 1.96 31.51 -7.61
CA VAL A 157 1.34 30.62 -6.63
C VAL A 157 0.77 29.40 -7.35
N GLU A 158 1.14 28.23 -6.85
CA GLU A 158 0.57 26.96 -7.25
C GLU A 158 -0.09 26.33 -6.03
N ARG A 159 -1.42 26.29 -6.06
CA ARG A 159 -2.21 25.73 -4.97
C ARG A 159 -2.40 24.25 -5.24
N ASN A 160 -2.04 23.41 -4.28
CA ASN A 160 -2.20 21.96 -4.32
C ASN A 160 -1.68 21.33 -5.63
N PRO A 161 -0.43 21.60 -6.04
CA PRO A 161 0.14 20.90 -7.19
C PRO A 161 0.30 19.41 -6.87
N PRO A 162 0.23 18.52 -7.89
CA PRO A 162 0.48 17.09 -7.69
C PRO A 162 1.84 16.88 -7.00
N ALA A 163 1.90 16.08 -5.95
CA ALA A 163 3.16 15.88 -5.22
C ALA A 163 3.28 14.47 -4.64
N PHE A 164 4.46 13.87 -4.76
CA PHE A 164 4.79 12.64 -4.03
C PHE A 164 5.08 12.98 -2.56
N THR A 165 4.24 12.46 -1.66
CA THR A 165 4.40 12.57 -0.21
C THR A 165 5.29 11.47 0.35
N GLU A 166 5.21 10.28 -0.23
CA GLU A 166 6.13 9.17 0.03
C GLU A 166 6.64 8.62 -1.29
N LEU A 167 7.92 8.25 -1.33
CA LEU A 167 8.55 7.63 -2.48
C LEU A 167 9.68 6.73 -1.98
N GLN A 168 9.58 5.42 -2.19
CA GLN A 168 10.58 4.45 -1.74
C GLN A 168 10.76 3.32 -2.75
N LEU A 169 12.00 2.84 -2.90
CA LEU A 169 12.34 1.64 -3.65
C LEU A 169 12.52 0.44 -2.69
N PRO A 170 12.24 -0.79 -3.17
CA PRO A 170 12.53 -2.01 -2.40
C PRO A 170 13.99 -2.11 -1.99
N ARG A 171 14.24 -2.71 -0.82
CA ARG A 171 15.59 -2.95 -0.30
C ARG A 171 16.26 -4.18 -0.91
N TYR A 172 15.48 -5.07 -1.50
CA TYR A 172 15.94 -6.30 -2.14
C TYR A 172 15.30 -6.39 -3.52
N ILE A 173 16.14 -6.59 -4.55
CA ILE A 173 15.73 -6.55 -5.95
C ILE A 173 16.32 -7.76 -6.67
N MET A 174 15.47 -8.55 -7.34
CA MET A 174 15.90 -9.75 -8.08
C MET A 174 15.56 -9.67 -9.57
N ALA A 175 16.43 -10.24 -10.40
CA ALA A 175 16.14 -10.47 -11.81
C ALA A 175 14.91 -11.38 -11.98
N GLY A 176 13.97 -10.95 -12.82
CA GLY A 176 12.69 -11.63 -13.07
C GLY A 176 11.59 -11.34 -12.04
N PHE A 177 11.84 -10.47 -11.06
CA PHE A 177 10.86 -10.07 -10.03
C PHE A 177 10.48 -8.59 -10.19
N PRO A 178 9.20 -8.22 -10.03
CA PRO A 178 8.74 -6.85 -10.25
C PRO A 178 9.20 -5.90 -9.13
N VAL A 179 9.96 -4.87 -9.47
CA VAL A 179 10.31 -3.77 -8.57
C VAL A 179 9.12 -2.82 -8.49
N CYS A 180 8.42 -2.87 -7.35
CA CYS A 180 7.20 -2.10 -7.11
C CYS A 180 7.48 -0.92 -6.18
N PRO A 181 7.70 0.32 -6.70
CA PRO A 181 7.94 1.47 -5.84
C PRO A 181 6.72 1.80 -4.98
N LYS A 182 6.97 2.08 -3.69
CA LYS A 182 5.98 2.71 -2.81
C LYS A 182 5.88 4.17 -3.20
N LEU A 183 4.68 4.61 -3.53
CA LEU A 183 4.40 6.00 -3.85
C LEU A 183 3.06 6.41 -3.26
N SER A 184 3.11 7.44 -2.43
CA SER A 184 1.93 8.13 -1.92
C SER A 184 1.87 9.47 -2.62
N LEU A 185 0.71 9.79 -3.19
CA LEU A 185 0.53 10.95 -4.05
C LEU A 185 -0.62 11.80 -3.51
N GLU A 186 -0.39 13.10 -3.41
CA GLU A 186 -1.43 14.08 -3.12
C GLU A 186 -1.75 14.90 -4.36
N PHE A 187 -3.02 15.27 -4.50
CA PHE A 187 -3.56 16.09 -5.60
C PHE A 187 -3.19 15.59 -7.00
N GLY A 188 -3.03 14.28 -7.16
CA GLY A 188 -2.73 13.65 -8.42
C GLY A 188 -3.03 12.16 -8.35
N ASP A 189 -2.78 11.47 -9.46
CA ASP A 189 -2.95 10.03 -9.54
C ASP A 189 -1.74 9.36 -10.24
N PRO A 190 -1.41 8.10 -9.90
CA PRO A 190 -0.31 7.40 -10.53
C PRO A 190 -0.48 7.18 -12.04
N ALA A 191 -1.71 7.09 -12.57
CA ALA A 191 -1.94 6.85 -13.99
C ALA A 191 -1.65 8.10 -14.86
N SER A 192 -1.80 9.28 -14.27
CA SER A 192 -1.45 10.57 -14.86
C SER A 192 -0.01 11.00 -14.57
N SER A 193 0.73 10.24 -13.79
CA SER A 193 2.14 10.51 -13.44
C SER A 193 3.10 9.91 -14.48
N LEU A 194 4.30 10.47 -14.58
CA LEU A 194 5.35 9.97 -15.48
C LEU A 194 6.39 9.17 -14.70
N PHE A 195 6.85 8.07 -15.29
CA PHE A 195 7.91 7.23 -14.74
C PHE A 195 8.97 6.97 -15.81
N ARG A 196 10.23 6.94 -15.40
CA ARG A 196 11.36 6.57 -16.25
C ARG A 196 12.39 5.82 -15.42
N TRP A 197 12.74 4.64 -15.88
CA TRP A 197 13.75 3.81 -15.24
C TRP A 197 15.13 3.99 -15.88
N TYR A 198 16.14 3.89 -15.03
CA TYR A 198 17.54 3.90 -15.39
C TYR A 198 18.22 2.74 -14.67
N LYS A 199 19.29 2.25 -15.26
CA LYS A 199 20.21 1.29 -14.64
C LYS A 199 21.62 1.82 -14.69
N GLU A 200 22.44 1.36 -13.77
CA GLU A 200 23.85 1.73 -13.73
C GLU A 200 24.54 1.36 -15.06
N ALA A 201 25.41 2.24 -15.59
CA ALA A 201 26.04 2.01 -16.90
C ALA A 201 26.97 0.79 -16.91
N LYS A 202 27.59 0.50 -15.76
CA LYS A 202 28.38 -0.69 -15.46
C LYS A 202 28.38 -0.89 -13.94
N PRO A 203 28.63 -2.11 -13.42
CA PRO A 203 28.68 -2.33 -11.97
C PRO A 203 29.65 -1.37 -11.28
N GLY A 204 29.17 -0.67 -10.24
CA GLY A 204 29.97 0.29 -9.45
C GLY A 204 30.24 1.64 -10.10
N ALA A 205 29.63 1.97 -11.25
CA ALA A 205 29.81 3.29 -11.89
C ALA A 205 29.17 4.46 -11.12
N ALA A 206 28.18 4.18 -10.28
CA ALA A 206 27.39 5.16 -9.56
C ALA A 206 27.70 5.14 -8.06
N GLU A 207 28.86 4.67 -7.61
CA GLU A 207 29.18 4.67 -6.17
C GLU A 207 28.95 6.06 -5.54
N PRO A 208 28.30 6.14 -4.37
CA PRO A 208 28.01 7.42 -3.72
C PRO A 208 29.28 8.20 -3.40
N GLU A 209 29.33 9.49 -3.73
CA GLU A 209 30.40 10.35 -3.23
C GLU A 209 30.35 10.40 -1.69
N VAL A 210 31.44 9.97 -1.04
CA VAL A 210 31.56 9.95 0.42
C VAL A 210 31.46 11.39 0.97
N GLY A 211 30.36 11.71 1.65
CA GLY A 211 30.26 12.93 2.47
C GLY A 211 29.20 13.96 2.07
N VAL A 212 28.36 13.73 1.05
CA VAL A 212 27.26 14.65 0.70
C VAL A 212 25.92 14.12 1.25
N PRO A 213 25.28 14.79 2.23
CA PRO A 213 23.99 14.37 2.75
C PRO A 213 22.89 14.71 1.74
N SER A 214 22.38 13.69 1.05
CA SER A 214 21.09 13.74 0.34
C SER A 214 20.01 13.12 1.22
N SER A 215 18.86 13.79 1.34
CA SER A 215 17.77 13.38 2.22
C SER A 215 16.93 12.21 1.69
N LEU A 216 17.15 11.73 0.45
CA LEU A 216 16.27 10.72 -0.18
C LEU A 216 16.98 9.60 -0.97
N SER A 217 18.28 9.70 -1.27
CA SER A 217 19.14 8.62 -1.82
C SER A 217 20.52 9.17 -2.19
N PRO A 218 21.60 8.36 -2.23
CA PRO A 218 22.92 8.82 -2.66
C PRO A 218 22.84 9.49 -4.03
N SER A 219 23.46 10.66 -4.21
CA SER A 219 23.42 11.40 -5.48
C SER A 219 24.67 11.09 -6.30
N SER A 220 24.52 10.28 -7.35
CA SER A 220 25.61 9.92 -8.25
C SER A 220 25.55 10.72 -9.57
N PRO A 221 26.69 10.94 -10.26
CA PRO A 221 26.73 11.74 -11.49
C PRO A 221 25.85 11.17 -12.59
N SER A 222 25.22 12.05 -13.39
CA SER A 222 24.26 11.64 -14.43
C SER A 222 24.83 10.72 -15.50
N SER A 223 26.14 10.83 -15.80
CA SER A 223 26.85 9.97 -16.76
C SER A 223 27.00 8.52 -16.31
N SER A 224 26.76 8.22 -15.03
CA SER A 224 26.85 6.87 -14.47
C SER A 224 25.60 6.01 -14.72
N TRP A 225 24.57 6.57 -15.36
CA TRP A 225 23.27 5.94 -15.57
C TRP A 225 22.94 5.80 -17.05
N THR A 226 22.40 4.64 -17.42
CA THR A 226 21.82 4.36 -18.74
C THR A 226 20.30 4.33 -18.62
N GLU A 227 19.62 5.09 -19.45
CA GLU A 227 18.15 5.09 -19.54
C GLU A 227 17.66 3.75 -20.09
N THR A 228 16.58 3.23 -19.51
CA THR A 228 15.89 2.04 -20.03
C THR A 228 14.70 2.43 -20.90
N ASP A 229 14.12 1.47 -21.61
CA ASP A 229 12.91 1.64 -22.40
C ASP A 229 11.61 1.60 -21.58
N VAL A 230 11.72 1.47 -20.24
CA VAL A 230 10.57 1.27 -19.35
C VAL A 230 10.04 2.61 -18.82
N GLU A 231 8.82 2.95 -19.24
CA GLU A 231 8.04 4.15 -18.87
C GLU A 231 6.91 3.86 -17.87
N GLU A 232 6.89 2.64 -17.33
CA GLU A 232 5.86 2.15 -16.41
C GLU A 232 6.29 2.36 -14.95
N ARG A 233 5.32 2.36 -14.03
CA ARG A 233 5.57 2.42 -12.59
C ARG A 233 6.48 1.26 -12.12
N VAL A 234 6.26 0.07 -12.67
CA VAL A 234 6.96 -1.17 -12.28
C VAL A 234 8.06 -1.48 -13.29
N TYR A 235 9.22 -1.90 -12.77
CA TYR A 235 10.33 -2.41 -13.58
C TYR A 235 10.64 -3.85 -13.18
N THR A 236 10.74 -4.76 -14.14
CA THR A 236 11.18 -6.14 -13.89
C THR A 236 12.59 -6.31 -14.44
N PRO A 237 13.63 -6.38 -13.58
CA PRO A 237 15.00 -6.50 -14.04
C PRO A 237 15.21 -7.81 -14.80
N SER A 238 16.10 -7.77 -15.79
CA SER A 238 16.56 -8.95 -16.51
C SER A 238 17.84 -9.50 -15.90
N ASN A 239 18.28 -10.69 -16.34
CA ASN A 239 19.58 -11.23 -15.94
C ASN A 239 20.76 -10.33 -16.35
N ALA A 240 20.58 -9.49 -17.38
CA ALA A 240 21.60 -8.53 -17.80
C ALA A 240 21.75 -7.34 -16.84
N ASP A 241 20.81 -7.17 -15.91
CA ASP A 241 20.84 -6.10 -14.92
C ASP A 241 21.48 -6.52 -13.60
N ILE A 242 21.82 -7.81 -13.44
CA ILE A 242 22.46 -8.35 -12.23
C ILE A 242 23.76 -7.59 -11.93
N GLY A 243 23.91 -7.15 -10.68
CA GLY A 243 25.05 -6.37 -10.20
C GLY A 243 24.94 -4.85 -10.47
N LEU A 244 23.85 -4.38 -11.07
CA LEU A 244 23.60 -2.95 -11.31
C LEU A 244 22.62 -2.39 -10.27
N ARG A 245 22.82 -1.14 -9.85
CA ARG A 245 21.78 -0.37 -9.15
C ARG A 245 20.74 0.16 -10.15
N LEU A 246 19.55 0.46 -9.65
CA LEU A 246 18.44 1.04 -10.43
C LEU A 246 18.16 2.46 -9.97
N LYS A 247 17.63 3.28 -10.87
CA LYS A 247 17.16 4.62 -10.56
C LYS A 247 15.81 4.88 -11.20
N LEU A 248 14.89 5.41 -10.41
CA LEU A 248 13.56 5.83 -10.84
C LEU A 248 13.52 7.36 -10.87
N HIS A 249 13.24 7.92 -12.04
CA HIS A 249 12.79 9.31 -12.17
C HIS A 249 11.27 9.32 -12.33
N CYS A 250 10.57 10.06 -11.48
CA CYS A 250 9.12 10.14 -11.56
C CYS A 250 8.61 11.57 -11.38
N THR A 251 7.56 11.92 -12.11
CA THR A 251 6.93 13.24 -12.08
C THR A 251 5.45 13.07 -11.74
N PRO A 252 4.98 13.64 -10.60
CA PRO A 252 3.60 13.49 -10.19
C PRO A 252 2.67 14.29 -11.12
N GLY A 253 1.51 13.74 -11.48
CA GLY A 253 0.52 14.39 -12.34
C GLY A 253 -0.92 14.11 -11.94
N ASP A 254 -1.84 14.98 -12.37
CA ASP A 254 -3.29 14.90 -12.12
C ASP A 254 -4.13 14.85 -13.41
N GLY A 255 -3.47 14.69 -14.56
CA GLY A 255 -4.07 14.69 -15.89
C GLY A 255 -4.20 16.08 -16.52
N GLN A 256 -3.96 17.14 -15.76
CA GLN A 256 -3.96 18.52 -16.25
C GLN A 256 -2.57 19.15 -16.21
N ARG A 257 -1.82 18.92 -15.12
CA ARG A 257 -0.49 19.48 -14.90
C ARG A 257 0.43 18.50 -14.18
N PHE A 258 1.71 18.84 -14.17
CA PHE A 258 2.75 18.11 -13.47
C PHE A 258 3.30 18.91 -12.29
N GLY A 259 3.57 18.20 -11.19
CA GLY A 259 4.30 18.74 -10.06
C GLY A 259 5.81 18.62 -10.23
N HIS A 260 6.52 18.71 -9.10
CA HIS A 260 7.98 18.62 -9.10
C HIS A 260 8.45 17.16 -9.20
N SER A 261 9.32 16.88 -10.18
CA SER A 261 9.93 15.56 -10.34
C SER A 261 10.75 15.14 -9.13
N ARG A 262 10.84 13.83 -8.90
CA ARG A 262 11.65 13.21 -7.87
C ARG A 262 12.50 12.11 -8.50
N VAL A 263 13.66 11.86 -7.90
CA VAL A 263 14.58 10.81 -8.32
C VAL A 263 14.90 9.95 -7.10
N LEU A 264 14.89 8.64 -7.29
CA LEU A 264 15.32 7.66 -6.30
C LEU A 264 16.35 6.72 -6.92
N GLU A 265 17.41 6.44 -6.17
CA GLU A 265 18.37 5.38 -6.51
C GLU A 265 18.20 4.21 -5.53
N SER A 266 18.30 2.97 -6.04
CA SER A 266 18.34 1.79 -5.18
C SER A 266 19.62 1.77 -4.36
N VAL A 267 19.52 1.29 -3.13
CA VAL A 267 20.68 1.05 -2.26
C VAL A 267 21.35 -0.27 -2.61
N CYS A 268 20.56 -1.28 -2.96
CA CYS A 268 21.03 -2.58 -3.42
C CYS A 268 21.26 -2.62 -4.94
N VAL A 269 22.04 -3.61 -5.35
CA VAL A 269 22.15 -4.05 -6.75
C VAL A 269 21.08 -5.11 -7.03
N VAL A 270 20.77 -5.32 -8.31
CA VAL A 270 19.93 -6.46 -8.73
C VAL A 270 20.68 -7.78 -8.45
N GLU A 271 20.04 -8.69 -7.74
CA GLU A 271 20.54 -10.05 -7.46
C GLU A 271 19.90 -11.09 -8.41
N ALA A 272 20.48 -12.28 -8.46
CA ALA A 272 19.87 -13.40 -9.16
C ALA A 272 18.64 -13.92 -8.38
N GLY A 273 17.55 -14.22 -9.08
CA GLY A 273 16.40 -14.91 -8.47
C GLY A 273 16.63 -16.42 -8.25
N PRO A 274 15.70 -17.12 -7.59
CA PRO A 274 15.80 -18.56 -7.26
C PRO A 274 15.80 -19.54 -8.44
N GLY A 275 15.76 -19.06 -9.68
CA GLY A 275 15.47 -19.90 -10.85
C GLY A 275 13.96 -20.10 -10.99
N THR A 276 13.45 -21.24 -10.55
CA THR A 276 12.02 -21.60 -10.64
C THR A 276 11.30 -21.41 -9.31
N CYS A 277 10.13 -20.78 -9.35
CA CYS A 277 9.20 -20.74 -8.23
C CYS A 277 7.99 -21.64 -8.50
N THR A 278 7.43 -22.21 -7.44
CA THR A 278 6.24 -23.08 -7.49
C THR A 278 5.01 -22.42 -8.14
N PHE A 279 4.93 -21.10 -8.14
CA PHE A 279 3.85 -20.34 -8.79
C PHE A 279 4.09 -20.08 -10.29
N ASP A 280 5.29 -20.31 -10.83
CA ASP A 280 5.60 -20.02 -12.24
C ASP A 280 4.72 -20.86 -13.19
N HIS A 281 4.52 -22.15 -12.89
CA HIS A 281 3.59 -23.00 -13.67
C HIS A 281 2.14 -22.54 -13.52
N ARG A 282 1.76 -22.08 -12.32
CA ARG A 282 0.41 -21.61 -12.00
C ARG A 282 0.07 -20.31 -12.75
N HIS A 283 1.07 -19.45 -12.99
CA HIS A 283 0.93 -18.25 -13.81
C HIS A 283 0.57 -18.53 -15.26
N LEU A 284 0.79 -19.76 -15.77
CA LEU A 284 0.35 -20.15 -17.11
C LEU A 284 -1.17 -20.17 -17.25
N TYR A 285 -1.91 -20.39 -16.16
CA TYR A 285 -3.38 -20.40 -16.10
C TYR A 285 -3.97 -19.00 -15.89
N THR A 286 -3.14 -18.05 -15.46
CA THR A 286 -3.57 -16.74 -14.96
C THR A 286 -2.95 -15.57 -15.73
N LYS A 287 -2.52 -15.81 -16.97
CA LYS A 287 -1.82 -14.85 -17.86
C LYS A 287 -2.49 -13.49 -18.06
N LYS A 288 -3.79 -13.39 -17.79
CA LYS A 288 -4.60 -12.19 -18.01
C LYS A 288 -5.61 -12.04 -16.87
N VAL A 289 -6.02 -10.79 -16.68
CA VAL A 289 -7.25 -10.45 -15.97
C VAL A 289 -8.42 -11.15 -16.68
N THR A 290 -9.34 -11.72 -15.91
CA THR A 290 -10.50 -12.44 -16.41
C THR A 290 -11.54 -11.49 -17.02
N GLU A 291 -12.46 -12.03 -17.79
CA GLU A 291 -13.61 -11.27 -18.33
C GLU A 291 -14.58 -10.82 -17.23
N ASP A 292 -15.48 -9.90 -17.59
CA ASP A 292 -16.41 -9.25 -16.66
C ASP A 292 -17.37 -10.22 -15.96
N ALA A 293 -17.65 -11.38 -16.58
CA ALA A 293 -18.52 -12.42 -16.03
C ALA A 293 -17.86 -13.27 -14.94
N LEU A 294 -16.54 -13.24 -14.82
CA LEU A 294 -15.78 -14.06 -13.89
C LEU A 294 -15.29 -13.24 -12.68
N ILE A 295 -14.92 -13.93 -11.62
CA ILE A 295 -14.23 -13.38 -10.45
C ILE A 295 -13.08 -14.32 -10.12
N ARG A 296 -11.84 -13.92 -10.42
CA ARG A 296 -10.68 -14.68 -9.94
C ARG A 296 -10.42 -14.37 -8.48
N THR A 297 -10.54 -15.38 -7.63
CA THR A 297 -10.43 -15.26 -6.18
C THR A 297 -9.19 -15.99 -5.69
N VAL A 298 -8.44 -15.33 -4.81
CA VAL A 298 -7.27 -15.88 -4.11
C VAL A 298 -7.52 -15.91 -2.61
N SER A 299 -7.14 -17.01 -1.94
CA SER A 299 -7.00 -17.07 -0.47
C SER A 299 -5.59 -17.55 -0.14
N TYR A 300 -4.86 -16.83 0.72
CA TYR A 300 -3.47 -17.17 1.03
C TYR A 300 -2.99 -16.65 2.39
N ASN A 301 -2.60 -17.56 3.28
CA ASN A 301 -1.80 -17.25 4.45
C ASN A 301 -0.35 -17.02 4.00
N ILE A 302 0.19 -15.82 4.21
CA ILE A 302 1.49 -15.42 3.67
C ILE A 302 2.65 -15.53 4.67
N LEU A 303 2.42 -16.18 5.81
CA LEU A 303 3.39 -16.38 6.90
C LEU A 303 3.96 -15.05 7.45
N ALA A 304 3.45 -14.62 8.60
CA ALA A 304 3.83 -13.34 9.17
C ALA A 304 5.29 -13.35 9.62
N ASP A 305 5.99 -12.23 9.38
CA ASP A 305 7.38 -12.07 9.80
C ASP A 305 7.54 -12.12 11.32
N THR A 306 6.53 -11.63 12.05
CA THR A 306 6.50 -11.74 13.52
C THR A 306 6.62 -13.19 14.01
N TYR A 307 6.30 -14.20 13.19
CA TYR A 307 6.48 -15.61 13.49
C TYR A 307 7.73 -16.18 12.81
N ALA A 308 7.95 -15.88 11.52
CA ALA A 308 9.05 -16.45 10.74
C ALA A 308 10.46 -16.03 11.20
N GLN A 309 10.64 -14.80 11.68
CA GLN A 309 11.97 -14.25 12.01
C GLN A 309 12.61 -14.85 13.28
N THR A 310 11.84 -15.60 14.08
CA THR A 310 12.31 -16.11 15.37
C THR A 310 13.38 -17.19 15.21
N GLU A 311 14.32 -17.29 16.16
CA GLU A 311 15.30 -18.37 16.17
C GLU A 311 14.63 -19.74 16.24
N PHE A 312 13.53 -19.86 17.00
CA PHE A 312 12.73 -21.07 17.09
C PHE A 312 12.17 -21.47 15.71
N SER A 313 11.59 -20.54 14.96
CA SER A 313 11.08 -20.82 13.62
C SER A 313 12.19 -21.29 12.68
N ARG A 314 13.34 -20.62 12.68
CA ARG A 314 14.49 -20.99 11.82
C ARG A 314 15.11 -22.35 12.17
N THR A 315 15.12 -22.73 13.45
CA THR A 315 15.86 -23.92 13.92
C THR A 315 14.97 -25.13 14.22
N VAL A 316 13.67 -24.93 14.45
CA VAL A 316 12.72 -25.98 14.85
C VAL A 316 11.61 -26.16 13.83
N LEU A 317 10.92 -25.09 13.41
CA LEU A 317 9.78 -25.20 12.48
C LEU A 317 10.24 -25.36 11.02
N TYR A 318 11.26 -24.60 10.63
CA TYR A 318 11.74 -24.50 9.26
C TYR A 318 13.26 -24.77 9.10
N PRO A 319 13.86 -25.78 9.77
CA PRO A 319 15.31 -26.03 9.73
C PRO A 319 15.82 -26.46 8.34
N TYR A 320 14.92 -26.88 7.45
CA TYR A 320 15.20 -27.24 6.07
C TYR A 320 15.24 -26.03 5.12
N CYS A 321 14.62 -24.90 5.50
CA CYS A 321 14.58 -23.72 4.66
C CYS A 321 15.91 -22.98 4.73
N ALA A 322 16.43 -22.55 3.58
CA ALA A 322 17.64 -21.72 3.56
C ALA A 322 17.37 -20.41 4.35
N PRO A 323 18.24 -20.00 5.30
CA PRO A 323 17.94 -18.86 6.17
C PRO A 323 17.59 -17.56 5.42
N TYR A 324 18.27 -17.27 4.31
CA TYR A 324 17.98 -16.08 3.50
C TYR A 324 16.57 -16.11 2.87
N ALA A 325 16.01 -17.30 2.63
CA ALA A 325 14.68 -17.44 2.05
C ALA A 325 13.55 -17.29 3.08
N LEU A 326 13.87 -17.31 4.38
CA LEU A 326 12.94 -16.94 5.45
C LEU A 326 12.89 -15.43 5.69
N GLU A 327 13.93 -14.70 5.29
CA GLU A 327 14.00 -13.25 5.48
C GLU A 327 12.86 -12.54 4.74
N LEU A 328 12.26 -11.55 5.41
CA LEU A 328 11.07 -10.87 4.92
C LEU A 328 11.24 -10.32 3.50
N ASP A 329 12.32 -9.58 3.24
CA ASP A 329 12.54 -8.92 1.95
C ASP A 329 12.60 -9.93 0.79
N TYR A 330 13.12 -11.13 1.02
CA TYR A 330 13.15 -12.22 0.04
C TYR A 330 11.75 -12.77 -0.20
N ARG A 331 11.04 -13.16 0.87
CA ARG A 331 9.68 -13.70 0.78
C ARG A 331 8.73 -12.72 0.11
N GLN A 332 8.84 -11.43 0.44
CA GLN A 332 8.02 -10.37 -0.12
C GLN A 332 8.23 -10.19 -1.62
N ASN A 333 9.46 -10.32 -2.14
CA ASN A 333 9.67 -10.32 -3.58
C ASN A 333 8.91 -11.46 -4.27
N LEU A 334 8.97 -12.67 -3.70
CA LEU A 334 8.25 -13.84 -4.22
C LEU A 334 6.73 -13.65 -4.12
N ILE A 335 6.21 -13.20 -2.98
CA ILE A 335 4.78 -12.94 -2.77
C ILE A 335 4.27 -11.87 -3.75
N GLN A 336 5.04 -10.80 -3.97
CA GLN A 336 4.67 -9.77 -4.95
C GLN A 336 4.58 -10.34 -6.36
N LYS A 337 5.58 -11.10 -6.82
CA LYS A 337 5.56 -11.75 -8.13
C LYS A 337 4.40 -12.75 -8.23
N GLU A 338 4.21 -13.56 -7.19
CA GLU A 338 3.16 -14.57 -7.10
C GLU A 338 1.75 -13.94 -7.26
N LEU A 339 1.41 -12.98 -6.40
CA LEU A 339 0.08 -12.38 -6.36
C LEU A 339 -0.24 -11.52 -7.59
N THR A 340 0.74 -10.73 -8.06
CA THR A 340 0.55 -9.90 -9.27
C THR A 340 0.42 -10.76 -10.52
N GLY A 341 1.16 -11.86 -10.61
CA GLY A 341 1.08 -12.82 -11.71
C GLY A 341 -0.24 -13.57 -11.81
N TYR A 342 -0.97 -13.74 -10.70
CA TYR A 342 -2.31 -14.33 -10.72
C TYR A 342 -3.36 -13.45 -11.41
N ASN A 343 -3.10 -12.15 -11.62
CA ASN A 343 -4.05 -11.22 -12.24
C ASN A 343 -5.47 -11.34 -11.63
N ALA A 344 -5.54 -11.50 -10.31
CA ALA A 344 -6.78 -11.78 -9.59
C ALA A 344 -7.72 -10.57 -9.50
N ASP A 345 -8.97 -10.83 -9.15
CA ASP A 345 -10.00 -9.81 -8.95
C ASP A 345 -10.31 -9.56 -7.48
N VAL A 346 -10.23 -10.62 -6.66
CA VAL A 346 -10.35 -10.58 -5.20
C VAL A 346 -9.21 -11.40 -4.60
N ILE A 347 -8.49 -10.84 -3.64
CA ILE A 347 -7.39 -11.52 -2.92
C ILE A 347 -7.62 -11.35 -1.42
N CYS A 348 -7.82 -12.45 -0.72
CA CYS A 348 -7.96 -12.51 0.73
C CYS A 348 -6.69 -13.10 1.33
N LEU A 349 -6.02 -12.35 2.21
CA LEU A 349 -4.75 -12.73 2.81
C LEU A 349 -4.87 -12.83 4.33
N GLN A 350 -4.13 -13.77 4.90
CA GLN A 350 -3.96 -13.97 6.34
C GLN A 350 -2.48 -13.81 6.71
N GLU A 351 -2.18 -13.56 7.98
CA GLU A 351 -0.80 -13.35 8.45
C GLU A 351 -0.08 -12.17 7.79
N VAL A 352 -0.82 -11.08 7.61
CA VAL A 352 -0.29 -9.86 7.00
C VAL A 352 0.23 -8.93 8.11
N ASP A 353 1.54 -8.77 8.22
CA ASP A 353 2.12 -7.72 9.08
C ASP A 353 1.70 -6.32 8.58
N ARG A 354 1.58 -5.36 9.51
CA ARG A 354 1.20 -3.97 9.16
C ARG A 354 2.14 -3.35 8.12
N ALA A 355 3.46 -3.53 8.27
CA ALA A 355 4.46 -3.03 7.34
C ALA A 355 4.42 -3.77 6.00
N VAL A 356 4.17 -5.09 6.02
CA VAL A 356 3.95 -5.88 4.81
C VAL A 356 2.78 -5.33 3.99
N PHE A 357 1.66 -5.00 4.65
CA PHE A 357 0.52 -4.38 3.98
C PHE A 357 0.90 -3.03 3.34
N SER A 358 1.46 -2.09 4.11
CA SER A 358 1.70 -0.71 3.65
C SER A 358 2.87 -0.56 2.69
N ASP A 359 3.93 -1.36 2.86
CA ASP A 359 5.22 -1.12 2.22
C ASP A 359 5.52 -2.13 1.10
N SER A 360 4.79 -3.25 1.05
CA SER A 360 4.97 -4.29 0.02
C SER A 360 3.69 -4.56 -0.77
N LEU A 361 2.61 -4.99 -0.10
CA LEU A 361 1.40 -5.44 -0.79
C LEU A 361 0.64 -4.30 -1.47
N VAL A 362 0.41 -3.18 -0.77
CA VAL A 362 -0.26 -2.02 -1.37
C VAL A 362 0.52 -1.49 -2.58
N PRO A 363 1.84 -1.19 -2.49
CA PRO A 363 2.61 -0.73 -3.64
C PRO A 363 2.57 -1.67 -4.85
N ALA A 364 2.68 -2.98 -4.62
CA ALA A 364 2.65 -3.97 -5.68
C ALA A 364 1.25 -4.13 -6.27
N LEU A 365 0.22 -4.41 -5.46
CA LEU A 365 -1.11 -4.72 -5.96
C LEU A 365 -1.83 -3.50 -6.55
N GLU A 366 -1.56 -2.29 -6.04
CA GLU A 366 -2.05 -1.04 -6.63
C GLU A 366 -1.49 -0.81 -8.03
N ALA A 367 -0.20 -1.07 -8.24
CA ALA A 367 0.42 -0.95 -9.55
C ALA A 367 -0.23 -1.89 -10.59
N PHE A 368 -0.86 -2.98 -10.12
CA PHE A 368 -1.59 -3.94 -10.95
C PHE A 368 -3.13 -3.74 -10.88
N GLY A 369 -3.59 -2.61 -10.35
CA GLY A 369 -4.97 -2.14 -10.41
C GLY A 369 -5.90 -2.66 -9.31
N LEU A 370 -5.36 -3.20 -8.21
CA LEU A 370 -6.14 -3.58 -7.04
C LEU A 370 -6.03 -2.53 -5.93
N GLU A 371 -7.09 -2.39 -5.15
CA GLU A 371 -7.11 -1.60 -3.92
C GLU A 371 -7.35 -2.53 -2.74
N GLY A 372 -6.83 -2.20 -1.56
CA GLY A 372 -6.85 -3.10 -0.41
C GLY A 372 -7.30 -2.45 0.89
N VAL A 373 -7.92 -3.26 1.75
CA VAL A 373 -8.26 -2.92 3.13
C VAL A 373 -7.61 -3.90 4.11
N PHE A 374 -7.20 -3.39 5.27
CA PHE A 374 -6.46 -4.15 6.28
C PHE A 374 -7.17 -4.11 7.63
N ARG A 375 -7.30 -5.28 8.27
CA ARG A 375 -7.80 -5.45 9.62
C ARG A 375 -6.75 -6.16 10.47
N ILE A 376 -6.18 -5.45 11.43
CA ILE A 376 -5.23 -6.05 12.39
C ILE A 376 -5.96 -6.95 13.39
N LYS A 377 -5.33 -8.07 13.77
CA LYS A 377 -5.68 -8.86 14.96
C LYS A 377 -4.93 -8.33 16.17
N GLN A 378 -3.63 -8.64 16.23
CA GLN A 378 -2.73 -8.23 17.31
C GLN A 378 -1.39 -7.75 16.75
N HIS A 379 -0.59 -8.66 16.18
CA HIS A 379 0.71 -8.35 15.55
C HIS A 379 0.61 -8.34 14.02
N GLU A 380 -0.08 -9.34 13.47
CA GLU A 380 -0.48 -9.46 12.07
C GLU A 380 -2.00 -9.31 11.93
N GLY A 381 -2.51 -9.45 10.71
CA GLY A 381 -3.93 -9.47 10.47
C GLY A 381 -4.32 -9.92 9.08
N LEU A 382 -5.49 -9.45 8.67
CA LEU A 382 -6.17 -9.84 7.44
C LEU A 382 -6.14 -8.69 6.44
N ALA A 383 -5.96 -9.03 5.16
CA ALA A 383 -6.12 -8.06 4.08
C ALA A 383 -7.06 -8.60 3.00
N THR A 384 -7.90 -7.72 2.46
CA THR A 384 -8.71 -8.02 1.28
C THR A 384 -8.40 -6.99 0.21
N PHE A 385 -7.93 -7.45 -0.95
CA PHE A 385 -7.71 -6.63 -2.13
C PHE A 385 -8.77 -6.93 -3.19
N TYR A 386 -9.20 -5.90 -3.91
CA TYR A 386 -10.19 -5.98 -4.97
C TYR A 386 -9.78 -5.16 -6.19
N ARG A 387 -10.00 -5.67 -7.39
CA ARG A 387 -9.64 -5.03 -8.65
C ARG A 387 -10.56 -3.84 -8.95
N LYS A 388 -10.02 -2.62 -8.93
CA LYS A 388 -10.78 -1.37 -9.15
C LYS A 388 -11.53 -1.32 -10.48
N SER A 389 -11.00 -1.97 -11.51
CA SER A 389 -11.66 -2.01 -12.81
C SER A 389 -12.92 -2.88 -12.84
N LYS A 390 -13.17 -3.71 -11.82
CA LYS A 390 -14.33 -4.62 -11.72
C LYS A 390 -15.18 -4.37 -10.47
N PHE A 391 -14.57 -3.84 -9.40
CA PHE A 391 -15.23 -3.64 -8.11
C PHE A 391 -14.89 -2.30 -7.46
N SER A 392 -15.85 -1.77 -6.71
CA SER A 392 -15.64 -0.69 -5.73
C SER A 392 -16.13 -1.16 -4.36
N LEU A 393 -15.41 -0.80 -3.29
CA LEU A 393 -15.85 -1.08 -1.92
C LEU A 393 -17.07 -0.21 -1.55
N LEU A 394 -18.14 -0.83 -1.07
CA LEU A 394 -19.33 -0.14 -0.56
C LEU A 394 -19.27 0.07 0.95
N SER A 395 -18.93 -0.97 1.70
CA SER A 395 -18.94 -0.96 3.17
C SER A 395 -18.08 -2.07 3.75
N GLN A 396 -17.55 -1.86 4.95
CA GLN A 396 -16.83 -2.85 5.75
C GLN A 396 -17.60 -3.18 7.03
N HIS A 397 -17.56 -4.44 7.44
CA HIS A 397 -18.29 -4.98 8.60
C HIS A 397 -17.41 -5.91 9.43
N ASP A 398 -16.18 -5.48 9.70
CA ASP A 398 -15.19 -6.30 10.40
C ASP A 398 -15.54 -6.47 11.88
N ILE A 399 -15.35 -7.67 12.44
CA ILE A 399 -15.61 -7.96 13.85
C ILE A 399 -14.47 -8.73 14.50
N SER A 400 -14.30 -8.55 15.81
CA SER A 400 -13.54 -9.48 16.66
C SER A 400 -14.52 -10.52 17.18
N PHE A 401 -14.21 -11.82 17.07
CA PHE A 401 -15.19 -12.86 17.42
C PHE A 401 -15.63 -12.81 18.88
N TYR A 402 -14.70 -12.57 19.81
CA TYR A 402 -15.01 -12.49 21.23
C TYR A 402 -15.94 -11.32 21.54
N GLU A 403 -15.68 -10.14 20.96
CA GLU A 403 -16.45 -8.92 21.18
C GLU A 403 -17.87 -9.07 20.64
N ALA A 404 -18.01 -9.61 19.43
CA ALA A 404 -19.30 -9.90 18.82
C ALA A 404 -20.09 -10.92 19.66
N LEU A 405 -19.47 -12.04 20.05
CA LEU A 405 -20.13 -13.09 20.82
C LEU A 405 -20.61 -12.60 22.20
N GLU A 406 -19.82 -11.75 22.87
CA GLU A 406 -20.14 -11.26 24.22
C GLU A 406 -21.15 -10.10 24.22
N SER A 407 -21.06 -9.20 23.23
CA SER A 407 -21.74 -7.90 23.29
C SER A 407 -22.84 -7.70 22.24
N ASP A 408 -22.79 -8.40 21.11
CA ASP A 408 -23.77 -8.20 20.03
C ASP A 408 -25.00 -9.11 20.24
N PRO A 409 -26.22 -8.52 20.33
CA PRO A 409 -27.47 -9.29 20.44
C PRO A 409 -27.69 -10.31 19.32
N LEU A 410 -27.06 -10.13 18.15
CA LEU A 410 -27.11 -11.07 17.03
C LEU A 410 -26.66 -12.48 17.44
N HIS A 411 -25.73 -12.58 18.39
CA HIS A 411 -25.14 -13.85 18.83
C HIS A 411 -25.71 -14.37 20.15
N LYS A 412 -26.78 -13.76 20.66
CA LYS A 412 -27.38 -14.09 21.96
C LYS A 412 -27.72 -15.57 22.12
N GLU A 413 -28.33 -16.22 21.11
CA GLU A 413 -28.69 -17.64 21.21
C GLU A 413 -27.45 -18.55 21.36
N LEU A 414 -26.37 -18.22 20.65
CA LEU A 414 -25.11 -18.96 20.76
C LEU A 414 -24.45 -18.71 22.11
N LEU A 415 -24.46 -17.47 22.59
CA LEU A 415 -23.96 -17.13 23.91
C LEU A 415 -24.74 -17.88 25.00
N GLU A 416 -26.07 -17.91 24.93
CA GLU A 416 -26.95 -18.64 25.87
C GLU A 416 -26.65 -20.14 25.94
N LYS A 417 -26.27 -20.78 24.81
CA LYS A 417 -25.78 -22.17 24.81
C LYS A 417 -24.41 -22.28 25.49
N LEU A 418 -23.53 -21.31 25.27
CA LEU A 418 -22.14 -21.36 25.76
C LEU A 418 -21.99 -21.02 27.25
N VAL A 419 -22.89 -20.22 27.84
CA VAL A 419 -22.87 -19.92 29.30
C VAL A 419 -23.05 -21.16 30.18
N LEU A 420 -23.62 -22.24 29.62
CA LEU A 420 -23.71 -23.54 30.29
C LEU A 420 -22.34 -24.22 30.44
N TYR A 421 -21.32 -23.72 29.74
CA TYR A 421 -19.96 -24.24 29.70
C TYR A 421 -18.92 -23.14 30.02
N PRO A 422 -18.83 -22.66 31.28
CA PRO A 422 -18.03 -21.49 31.63
C PRO A 422 -16.55 -21.61 31.24
N SER A 423 -15.94 -22.80 31.39
CA SER A 423 -14.55 -23.03 31.00
C SER A 423 -14.33 -22.83 29.49
N ALA A 424 -15.20 -23.42 28.66
CA ALA A 424 -15.14 -23.27 27.22
C ALA A 424 -15.41 -21.82 26.79
N GLN A 425 -16.40 -21.17 27.42
CA GLN A 425 -16.73 -19.77 27.21
C GLN A 425 -15.51 -18.86 27.44
N GLU A 426 -14.85 -19.02 28.59
CA GLU A 426 -13.66 -18.23 28.93
C GLU A 426 -12.57 -18.38 27.87
N LYS A 427 -12.29 -19.62 27.42
CA LYS A 427 -11.28 -19.87 26.39
C LYS A 427 -11.66 -19.23 25.07
N VAL A 428 -12.92 -19.30 24.63
CA VAL A 428 -13.37 -18.65 23.39
C VAL A 428 -13.20 -17.14 23.47
N LEU A 429 -13.63 -16.52 24.58
CA LEU A 429 -13.59 -15.07 24.75
C LEU A 429 -12.16 -14.51 24.89
N GLN A 430 -11.19 -15.33 25.27
CA GLN A 430 -9.78 -14.99 25.29
C GLN A 430 -9.09 -15.05 23.90
N ARG A 431 -9.81 -15.35 22.81
CA ARG A 431 -9.22 -15.42 21.47
C ARG A 431 -9.33 -14.08 20.74
N SER A 432 -8.22 -13.59 20.22
CA SER A 432 -8.11 -12.36 19.42
C SER A 432 -8.39 -12.56 17.93
N SER A 433 -9.00 -13.69 17.55
CA SER A 433 -9.31 -13.95 16.14
C SER A 433 -10.39 -12.98 15.64
N VAL A 434 -10.26 -12.52 14.40
CA VAL A 434 -11.15 -11.52 13.78
C VAL A 434 -11.69 -12.04 12.46
N LEU A 435 -12.80 -11.46 12.03
CA LEU A 435 -13.39 -11.63 10.71
C LEU A 435 -13.36 -10.28 9.98
N GLN A 436 -12.81 -10.28 8.77
CA GLN A 436 -12.90 -9.14 7.86
C GLN A 436 -14.06 -9.38 6.88
N VAL A 437 -14.91 -8.36 6.68
CA VAL A 437 -16.06 -8.45 5.76
C VAL A 437 -16.13 -7.18 4.92
N SER A 438 -16.03 -7.34 3.60
CA SER A 438 -16.11 -6.27 2.61
C SER A 438 -17.25 -6.52 1.64
N VAL A 439 -18.17 -5.57 1.52
CA VAL A 439 -19.21 -5.61 0.48
C VAL A 439 -18.73 -4.84 -0.73
N LEU A 440 -18.65 -5.52 -1.87
CA LEU A 440 -18.15 -4.96 -3.12
C LEU A 440 -19.29 -4.78 -4.12
N GLN A 441 -19.32 -3.63 -4.79
CA GLN A 441 -20.19 -3.34 -5.93
C GLN A 441 -19.45 -3.62 -7.23
N SER A 442 -20.06 -4.38 -8.14
CA SER A 442 -19.51 -4.52 -9.49
C SER A 442 -19.60 -3.19 -10.23
N THR A 443 -18.49 -2.78 -10.86
CA THR A 443 -18.45 -1.63 -11.76
C THR A 443 -18.96 -1.95 -13.17
N LYS A 444 -19.17 -3.24 -13.45
CA LYS A 444 -19.66 -3.76 -14.73
C LYS A 444 -21.17 -3.97 -14.76
N ASP A 445 -21.75 -4.22 -13.59
CA ASP A 445 -23.17 -4.46 -13.43
C ASP A 445 -23.67 -3.90 -12.10
N SER A 446 -24.49 -2.84 -12.16
CA SER A 446 -25.02 -2.17 -10.98
C SER A 446 -25.93 -3.05 -10.10
N SER A 447 -26.49 -4.15 -10.64
CA SER A 447 -27.28 -5.08 -9.82
C SER A 447 -26.43 -6.10 -9.07
N LYS A 448 -25.15 -6.26 -9.44
CA LYS A 448 -24.26 -7.26 -8.83
C LYS A 448 -23.46 -6.67 -7.67
N ARG A 449 -23.70 -7.21 -6.49
CA ARG A 449 -22.93 -6.97 -5.26
C ARG A 449 -22.47 -8.30 -4.71
N ILE A 450 -21.36 -8.32 -3.98
CA ILE A 450 -20.84 -9.53 -3.37
C ILE A 450 -20.29 -9.23 -1.98
N CYS A 451 -20.60 -10.10 -1.02
CA CYS A 451 -20.05 -10.08 0.32
C CYS A 451 -18.79 -10.96 0.33
N VAL A 452 -17.62 -10.34 0.52
CA VAL A 452 -16.34 -11.04 0.64
C VAL A 452 -15.94 -11.05 2.10
N ALA A 453 -15.87 -12.24 2.68
CA ALA A 453 -15.40 -12.48 4.04
C ALA A 453 -14.00 -13.11 4.01
N ASN A 454 -13.18 -12.77 5.00
CA ASN A 454 -11.83 -13.28 5.19
C ASN A 454 -11.59 -13.52 6.69
N THR A 455 -11.02 -14.66 7.07
CA THR A 455 -10.68 -14.96 8.47
C THR A 455 -9.37 -15.72 8.62
N HIS A 456 -8.86 -15.74 9.84
CA HIS A 456 -7.84 -16.67 10.28
C HIS A 456 -8.27 -17.21 11.66
N LEU A 457 -8.77 -18.44 11.70
CA LEU A 457 -9.32 -19.07 12.92
C LEU A 457 -8.23 -19.53 13.88
N TYR A 458 -8.63 -19.90 15.11
CA TYR A 458 -7.70 -20.32 16.15
C TYR A 458 -6.87 -21.56 15.77
N TRP A 459 -5.54 -21.43 15.86
CA TRP A 459 -4.56 -22.36 15.31
C TRP A 459 -4.37 -23.67 16.10
N HIS A 460 -4.64 -23.67 17.40
CA HIS A 460 -4.21 -24.78 18.25
C HIS A 460 -4.88 -26.11 17.83
N PRO A 461 -4.14 -27.23 17.69
CA PRO A 461 -4.70 -28.48 17.18
C PRO A 461 -5.93 -28.97 17.97
N LYS A 462 -5.89 -28.84 19.31
CA LYS A 462 -7.01 -29.21 20.21
C LYS A 462 -8.15 -28.18 20.27
N GLY A 463 -8.10 -27.12 19.48
CA GLY A 463 -9.06 -26.01 19.47
C GLY A 463 -10.30 -26.22 18.59
N GLY A 464 -10.72 -27.46 18.33
CA GLY A 464 -11.86 -27.79 17.46
C GLY A 464 -13.16 -27.08 17.87
N TYR A 465 -13.56 -27.17 19.14
CA TYR A 465 -14.76 -26.48 19.64
C TYR A 465 -14.68 -24.96 19.52
N ILE A 466 -13.49 -24.37 19.70
CA ILE A 466 -13.27 -22.92 19.57
C ILE A 466 -13.52 -22.51 18.12
N ARG A 467 -12.97 -23.25 17.16
CA ARG A 467 -13.16 -22.97 15.73
C ARG A 467 -14.61 -23.15 15.30
N LEU A 468 -15.33 -24.12 15.88
CA LEU A 468 -16.77 -24.28 15.68
C LEU A 468 -17.57 -23.04 16.12
N ILE A 469 -17.30 -22.54 17.33
CA ILE A 469 -17.99 -21.36 17.86
C ILE A 469 -17.62 -20.11 17.07
N GLN A 470 -16.34 -19.93 16.72
CA GLN A 470 -15.89 -18.82 15.86
C GLN A 470 -16.58 -18.87 14.48
N MET A 471 -16.71 -20.06 13.88
CA MET A 471 -17.41 -20.24 12.61
C MET A 471 -18.90 -19.92 12.73
N ALA A 472 -19.55 -20.30 13.83
CA ALA A 472 -20.95 -20.00 14.07
C ALA A 472 -21.19 -18.48 14.19
N VAL A 473 -20.34 -17.77 14.93
CA VAL A 473 -20.34 -16.29 14.98
C VAL A 473 -20.13 -15.72 13.57
N ALA A 474 -19.15 -16.22 12.83
CA ALA A 474 -18.84 -15.74 11.48
C ALA A 474 -20.05 -15.86 10.53
N LEU A 475 -20.66 -17.04 10.46
CA LEU A 475 -21.78 -17.28 9.54
C LEU A 475 -23.04 -16.51 9.94
N ALA A 476 -23.31 -16.34 11.24
CA ALA A 476 -24.40 -15.48 11.72
C ALA A 476 -24.16 -14.01 11.33
N HIS A 477 -22.93 -13.51 11.49
CA HIS A 477 -22.57 -12.14 11.10
C HIS A 477 -22.64 -11.93 9.59
N ILE A 478 -22.08 -12.86 8.80
CA ILE A 478 -22.13 -12.80 7.34
C ILE A 478 -23.58 -12.88 6.85
N ARG A 479 -24.46 -13.65 7.50
CA ARG A 479 -25.90 -13.63 7.22
C ARG A 479 -26.48 -12.25 7.42
N HIS A 480 -26.27 -11.67 8.59
CA HIS A 480 -26.79 -10.35 8.90
C HIS A 480 -26.38 -9.33 7.83
N VAL A 481 -25.10 -9.29 7.47
CA VAL A 481 -24.58 -8.41 6.42
C VAL A 481 -25.20 -8.73 5.05
N SER A 482 -25.17 -9.99 4.62
CA SER A 482 -25.54 -10.37 3.25
C SER A 482 -27.04 -10.36 2.98
N CYS A 483 -27.89 -10.48 4.01
CA CYS A 483 -29.32 -10.67 3.83
C CYS A 483 -30.21 -9.68 4.60
N ASP A 484 -29.74 -9.11 5.71
CA ASP A 484 -30.52 -8.12 6.47
C ASP A 484 -30.09 -6.71 6.08
N LEU A 485 -28.78 -6.42 6.06
CA LEU A 485 -28.25 -5.12 5.63
C LEU A 485 -28.28 -4.95 4.11
N TYR A 486 -28.10 -6.05 3.38
CA TYR A 486 -28.20 -6.10 1.92
C TYR A 486 -29.24 -7.15 1.52
N PRO A 487 -30.00 -6.94 0.43
CA PRO A 487 -31.12 -7.81 0.08
C PRO A 487 -30.66 -9.11 -0.61
N GLY A 488 -29.98 -10.00 0.13
CA GLY A 488 -29.62 -11.35 -0.31
C GLY A 488 -28.50 -11.37 -1.36
N ILE A 489 -27.34 -10.80 -1.03
CA ILE A 489 -26.16 -10.79 -1.90
C ILE A 489 -25.31 -12.06 -1.73
N PRO A 490 -24.63 -12.55 -2.79
CA PRO A 490 -23.74 -13.72 -2.71
C PRO A 490 -22.59 -13.54 -1.74
N VAL A 491 -22.08 -14.68 -1.25
CA VAL A 491 -20.96 -14.74 -0.31
C VAL A 491 -19.79 -15.51 -0.91
N ILE A 492 -18.59 -14.93 -0.79
CA ILE A 492 -17.30 -15.61 -0.86
C ILE A 492 -16.69 -15.52 0.54
N PHE A 493 -16.35 -16.64 1.15
CA PHE A 493 -15.70 -16.70 2.45
C PHE A 493 -14.36 -17.42 2.35
N CYS A 494 -13.30 -16.62 2.33
CA CYS A 494 -11.92 -17.08 2.31
C CYS A 494 -11.34 -17.16 3.72
N GLY A 495 -10.25 -17.90 3.88
CA GLY A 495 -9.51 -17.90 5.13
C GLY A 495 -8.56 -19.07 5.29
N ASP A 496 -7.71 -18.92 6.30
CA ASP A 496 -7.07 -20.04 6.99
C ASP A 496 -8.00 -20.44 8.14
N PHE A 497 -8.62 -21.60 8.01
CA PHE A 497 -9.59 -22.07 8.97
C PHE A 497 -8.97 -23.00 10.02
N ASN A 498 -7.67 -23.30 9.94
CA ASN A 498 -6.97 -24.21 10.85
C ASN A 498 -7.73 -25.52 11.10
N SER A 499 -8.41 -26.03 10.06
CA SER A 499 -9.34 -27.15 10.16
C SER A 499 -9.30 -28.03 8.91
N THR A 500 -9.04 -29.31 9.09
CA THR A 500 -9.05 -30.28 7.98
C THR A 500 -10.48 -30.67 7.58
N PRO A 501 -10.69 -31.27 6.40
CA PRO A 501 -12.02 -31.67 5.92
C PRO A 501 -12.75 -32.67 6.84
N SER A 502 -12.00 -33.37 7.69
CA SER A 502 -12.53 -34.33 8.67
C SER A 502 -13.05 -33.70 9.97
N THR A 503 -12.87 -32.40 10.16
CA THR A 503 -13.25 -31.72 11.41
C THR A 503 -14.74 -31.37 11.46
N GLY A 504 -15.25 -31.18 12.67
CA GLY A 504 -16.61 -30.73 12.92
C GLY A 504 -16.87 -29.34 12.33
N MET A 505 -15.88 -28.44 12.34
CA MET A 505 -16.02 -27.12 11.73
C MET A 505 -16.29 -27.23 10.22
N TYR A 506 -15.53 -28.06 9.51
CA TYR A 506 -15.76 -28.29 8.08
C TYR A 506 -17.13 -28.94 7.82
N HIS A 507 -17.47 -29.97 8.59
CA HIS A 507 -18.79 -30.61 8.53
C HIS A 507 -19.93 -29.60 8.74
N PHE A 508 -19.81 -28.72 9.74
CA PHE A 508 -20.77 -27.66 10.01
C PHE A 508 -20.98 -26.76 8.79
N VAL A 509 -19.89 -26.26 8.19
CA VAL A 509 -19.90 -25.36 7.03
C VAL A 509 -20.56 -25.98 5.79
N ILE A 510 -20.22 -27.23 5.48
CA ILE A 510 -20.71 -27.89 4.26
C ILE A 510 -22.15 -28.38 4.44
N ASN A 511 -22.49 -28.94 5.60
CA ASN A 511 -23.78 -29.59 5.81
C ASN A 511 -24.86 -28.60 6.28
N GLY A 512 -24.48 -27.42 6.78
CA GLY A 512 -25.40 -26.46 7.37
C GLY A 512 -25.82 -26.79 8.80
N SER A 513 -25.26 -27.85 9.38
CA SER A 513 -25.57 -28.27 10.74
C SER A 513 -24.47 -29.15 11.33
N ILE A 514 -24.34 -29.12 12.65
CA ILE A 514 -23.51 -30.05 13.41
C ILE A 514 -24.30 -30.56 14.63
N PRO A 515 -24.28 -31.87 14.90
CA PRO A 515 -25.00 -32.43 16.04
C PRO A 515 -24.28 -32.15 17.36
N GLU A 516 -25.05 -32.24 18.45
CA GLU A 516 -24.56 -32.00 19.81
C GLU A 516 -23.54 -33.05 20.27
N ASP A 517 -23.61 -34.27 19.74
CA ASP A 517 -22.73 -35.40 20.10
C ASP A 517 -21.42 -35.47 19.30
N HIS A 518 -21.14 -34.48 18.44
CA HIS A 518 -19.89 -34.44 17.67
C HIS A 518 -18.66 -34.38 18.59
N GLU A 519 -17.60 -35.14 18.25
CA GLU A 519 -16.41 -35.31 19.10
C GLU A 519 -15.63 -34.00 19.35
N ASP A 520 -15.59 -33.10 18.35
CA ASP A 520 -14.91 -31.81 18.46
C ASP A 520 -15.43 -30.92 19.61
N TRP A 521 -16.65 -31.14 20.12
CA TRP A 521 -17.14 -30.44 21.31
C TRP A 521 -16.34 -30.73 22.58
N ALA A 522 -15.54 -31.79 22.58
CA ALA A 522 -14.60 -32.14 23.65
C ALA A 522 -13.15 -32.21 23.13
N SER A 523 -12.81 -31.45 22.07
CA SER A 523 -11.50 -31.53 21.40
C SER A 523 -10.29 -31.23 22.30
N ASN A 524 -10.50 -30.51 23.42
CA ASN A 524 -9.47 -30.23 24.42
C ASN A 524 -9.72 -30.93 25.77
N GLY A 525 -10.53 -31.98 25.79
CA GLY A 525 -10.87 -32.75 26.99
C GLY A 525 -12.14 -32.28 27.70
N GLU A 526 -12.52 -33.03 28.73
CA GLU A 526 -13.81 -32.88 29.43
C GLU A 526 -13.97 -31.55 30.19
N GLU A 527 -12.86 -30.93 30.63
CA GLU A 527 -12.90 -29.64 31.34
C GLU A 527 -13.38 -28.48 30.46
N GLU A 528 -13.13 -28.57 29.15
CA GLU A 528 -13.51 -27.56 28.15
C GLU A 528 -14.64 -28.05 27.23
N ARG A 529 -15.32 -29.14 27.62
CA ARG A 529 -16.41 -29.72 26.85
C ARG A 529 -17.61 -28.77 26.75
N CYS A 530 -18.13 -28.58 25.54
CA CYS A 530 -19.26 -27.67 25.28
C CYS A 530 -20.20 -28.15 24.18
N ASN A 531 -20.85 -29.29 24.40
CA ASN A 531 -21.78 -29.88 23.44
C ASN A 531 -22.95 -28.95 23.12
N MET A 532 -23.18 -28.73 21.83
CA MET A 532 -24.36 -28.02 21.37
C MET A 532 -24.67 -28.38 19.92
N SER A 533 -25.94 -28.29 19.54
CA SER A 533 -26.31 -28.32 18.12
C SER A 533 -26.29 -26.91 17.54
N LEU A 534 -25.65 -26.78 16.38
CA LEU A 534 -25.60 -25.53 15.60
C LEU A 534 -26.14 -25.78 14.20
N THR A 535 -26.74 -24.74 13.62
CA THR A 535 -27.21 -24.73 12.23
C THR A 535 -26.92 -23.39 11.55
N HIS A 536 -26.80 -23.41 10.22
CA HIS A 536 -26.78 -22.22 9.38
C HIS A 536 -27.52 -22.49 8.07
N PHE A 537 -27.95 -21.43 7.38
CA PHE A 537 -28.79 -21.56 6.16
C PHE A 537 -27.98 -21.54 4.86
N PHE A 538 -26.72 -21.08 4.87
CA PHE A 538 -25.91 -21.04 3.65
C PHE A 538 -25.71 -22.43 3.03
N LYS A 539 -25.64 -22.48 1.70
CA LYS A 539 -25.25 -23.68 0.94
C LYS A 539 -23.84 -23.47 0.41
N LEU A 540 -22.86 -23.70 1.28
CA LEU A 540 -21.46 -23.44 0.99
C LEU A 540 -20.79 -24.67 0.37
N LYS A 541 -19.85 -24.40 -0.54
CA LYS A 541 -18.92 -25.40 -1.07
C LYS A 541 -17.52 -24.82 -1.07
N SER A 542 -16.51 -25.65 -0.77
CA SER A 542 -15.12 -25.29 -1.05
C SER A 542 -14.88 -25.26 -2.56
N ALA A 543 -14.62 -24.07 -3.11
CA ALA A 543 -14.41 -23.86 -4.55
C ALA A 543 -13.21 -24.64 -5.09
N CYS A 544 -12.13 -24.71 -4.31
CA CYS A 544 -10.91 -25.46 -4.64
C CYS A 544 -10.97 -26.94 -4.21
N GLY A 545 -12.12 -27.41 -3.71
CA GLY A 545 -12.29 -28.76 -3.19
C GLY A 545 -11.54 -29.00 -1.88
N GLU A 546 -11.00 -30.20 -1.73
CA GLU A 546 -10.27 -30.66 -0.55
C GLU A 546 -8.87 -31.14 -0.99
N PRO A 547 -7.91 -30.22 -1.26
CA PRO A 547 -6.56 -30.60 -1.61
C PRO A 547 -5.94 -31.54 -0.56
N ALA A 548 -4.92 -32.31 -0.94
CA ALA A 548 -4.20 -33.15 0.02
C ALA A 548 -3.63 -32.31 1.18
N TYR A 549 -3.18 -31.10 0.88
CA TYR A 549 -2.74 -30.12 1.83
C TYR A 549 -2.77 -28.71 1.21
N THR A 550 -2.89 -27.71 2.06
CA THR A 550 -2.66 -26.31 1.75
C THR A 550 -1.60 -25.69 2.66
N ASN A 551 -1.30 -26.33 3.80
CA ASN A 551 -0.10 -26.09 4.63
C ASN A 551 0.80 -27.33 4.60
N TYR A 552 2.11 -27.14 4.42
CA TYR A 552 3.08 -28.26 4.35
C TYR A 552 4.43 -27.91 5.00
N VAL A 553 4.64 -28.38 6.23
CA VAL A 553 5.88 -28.14 7.01
C VAL A 553 6.53 -29.45 7.47
N GLY A 554 7.76 -29.37 7.96
CA GLY A 554 8.44 -30.49 8.61
C GLY A 554 7.69 -30.97 9.87
N GLY A 555 6.90 -32.03 9.74
CA GLY A 555 6.17 -32.66 10.84
C GLY A 555 4.65 -32.47 10.83
N PHE A 556 4.12 -31.63 9.93
CA PHE A 556 2.68 -31.45 9.75
C PHE A 556 2.34 -31.06 8.31
N HIS A 557 1.26 -31.61 7.77
CA HIS A 557 0.65 -31.13 6.54
C HIS A 557 -0.86 -31.36 6.59
N GLY A 558 -1.63 -30.44 6.01
CA GLY A 558 -3.08 -30.55 6.00
C GLY A 558 -3.76 -29.49 5.15
N CYS A 559 -4.98 -29.76 4.73
CA CYS A 559 -5.84 -28.79 4.07
C CYS A 559 -6.49 -27.92 5.14
N LEU A 560 -6.01 -26.69 5.31
CA LEU A 560 -6.48 -25.74 6.32
C LEU A 560 -7.19 -24.53 5.70
N ASP A 561 -6.90 -24.25 4.43
CA ASP A 561 -7.36 -23.08 3.71
C ASP A 561 -8.53 -23.44 2.80
N TYR A 562 -9.52 -22.55 2.72
CA TYR A 562 -10.67 -22.74 1.84
C TYR A 562 -11.12 -21.43 1.19
N ILE A 563 -11.75 -21.55 0.02
CA ILE A 563 -12.58 -20.50 -0.57
C ILE A 563 -14.00 -21.05 -0.59
N PHE A 564 -14.78 -20.77 0.44
CA PHE A 564 -16.19 -21.18 0.49
C PHE A 564 -17.03 -20.22 -0.35
N ILE A 565 -17.89 -20.76 -1.21
CA ILE A 565 -18.78 -19.98 -2.07
C ILE A 565 -20.24 -20.37 -1.83
N ASP A 566 -21.15 -19.40 -1.93
CA ASP A 566 -22.58 -19.68 -1.98
C ASP A 566 -22.97 -20.33 -3.32
N LEU A 567 -23.32 -21.62 -3.25
CA LEU A 567 -23.69 -22.42 -4.43
C LEU A 567 -24.97 -21.96 -5.11
N ASN A 568 -25.81 -21.17 -4.45
CA ASN A 568 -27.05 -20.69 -5.07
C ASN A 568 -26.78 -19.63 -6.15
N THR A 569 -25.65 -18.93 -6.04
CA THR A 569 -25.37 -17.69 -6.76
C THR A 569 -24.04 -17.71 -7.52
N LEU A 570 -23.11 -18.60 -7.13
CA LEU A 570 -21.80 -18.74 -7.75
C LEU A 570 -21.53 -20.19 -8.18
N GLU A 571 -20.75 -20.33 -9.25
CA GLU A 571 -20.16 -21.60 -9.68
C GLU A 571 -18.66 -21.45 -9.95
N VAL A 572 -17.96 -22.59 -9.96
CA VAL A 572 -16.52 -22.65 -10.24
C VAL A 572 -16.33 -22.91 -11.72
N GLU A 573 -15.67 -21.98 -12.41
CA GLU A 573 -15.27 -22.11 -13.82
C GLU A 573 -13.98 -22.94 -13.92
N GLN A 574 -12.98 -22.61 -13.11
CA GLN A 574 -11.74 -23.39 -13.00
C GLN A 574 -11.07 -23.23 -11.65
N VAL A 575 -10.29 -24.25 -11.26
CA VAL A 575 -9.36 -24.20 -10.14
C VAL A 575 -7.95 -24.22 -10.71
N ILE A 576 -7.12 -23.25 -10.32
CA ILE A 576 -5.72 -23.21 -10.74
C ILE A 576 -5.00 -24.27 -9.92
N PRO A 577 -4.32 -25.25 -10.55
CA PRO A 577 -3.73 -26.38 -9.85
C PRO A 577 -2.73 -25.90 -8.79
N LEU A 578 -2.71 -26.59 -7.65
CA LEU A 578 -1.65 -26.43 -6.66
C LEU A 578 -0.33 -26.98 -7.23
N PRO A 579 0.83 -26.54 -6.70
CA PRO A 579 2.11 -27.16 -7.04
C PRO A 579 2.07 -28.67 -6.79
N SER A 580 2.77 -29.42 -7.64
CA SER A 580 2.92 -30.86 -7.46
C SER A 580 3.63 -31.19 -6.15
N HIS A 581 3.45 -32.42 -5.65
CA HIS A 581 4.15 -32.85 -4.45
C HIS A 581 5.67 -32.81 -4.60
N GLU A 582 6.19 -33.09 -5.80
CA GLU A 582 7.61 -32.97 -6.14
C GLU A 582 8.11 -31.53 -5.99
N GLU A 583 7.38 -30.55 -6.51
CA GLU A 583 7.70 -29.12 -6.34
C GLU A 583 7.69 -28.69 -4.87
N VAL A 584 6.70 -29.15 -4.09
CA VAL A 584 6.58 -28.83 -2.65
C VAL A 584 7.71 -29.44 -1.82
N THR A 585 8.15 -30.64 -2.18
CA THR A 585 9.16 -31.41 -1.42
C THR A 585 10.58 -31.30 -1.97
N THR A 586 10.79 -30.53 -3.05
CA THR A 586 12.12 -30.27 -3.63
C THR A 586 13.14 -29.81 -2.58
N HIS A 587 12.68 -29.02 -1.60
CA HIS A 587 13.47 -28.55 -0.47
C HIS A 587 12.96 -29.12 0.87
N GLN A 588 12.52 -30.38 0.86
CA GLN A 588 11.89 -31.11 1.97
C GLN A 588 10.46 -30.66 2.31
N ALA A 589 10.22 -29.38 2.56
CA ALA A 589 8.91 -28.81 2.88
C ALA A 589 8.87 -27.28 2.59
N LEU A 590 7.84 -26.58 3.06
CA LEU A 590 7.63 -25.14 2.88
C LEU A 590 7.83 -24.37 4.19
N PRO A 591 8.30 -23.10 4.17
CA PRO A 591 8.73 -22.34 3.00
C PRO A 591 10.06 -22.86 2.44
N SER A 592 10.44 -22.35 1.27
CA SER A 592 11.71 -22.68 0.63
C SER A 592 12.22 -21.52 -0.23
N VAL A 593 13.39 -21.68 -0.84
CA VAL A 593 13.91 -20.74 -1.83
C VAL A 593 12.95 -20.51 -3.00
N SER A 594 12.05 -21.46 -3.25
CA SER A 594 11.11 -21.47 -4.38
C SER A 594 9.64 -21.23 -3.98
N HIS A 595 9.37 -21.03 -2.68
CA HIS A 595 8.01 -20.86 -2.14
C HIS A 595 8.01 -20.01 -0.85
N PRO A 596 7.30 -18.86 -0.79
CA PRO A 596 7.52 -17.84 0.24
C PRO A 596 6.67 -17.95 1.51
N SER A 597 5.85 -18.98 1.64
CA SER A 597 4.99 -19.26 2.80
C SER A 597 5.08 -20.75 3.16
N ASP A 598 4.64 -21.13 4.35
CA ASP A 598 4.35 -22.53 4.68
C ASP A 598 2.97 -23.00 4.17
N HIS A 599 2.13 -22.06 3.72
CA HIS A 599 0.88 -22.33 3.02
C HIS A 599 1.03 -22.21 1.50
N ILE A 600 0.04 -22.71 0.76
CA ILE A 600 -0.06 -22.63 -0.70
C ILE A 600 -1.30 -21.81 -1.06
N ALA A 601 -1.13 -20.75 -1.85
CA ALA A 601 -2.24 -19.91 -2.29
C ALA A 601 -3.33 -20.73 -3.01
N LEU A 602 -4.57 -20.64 -2.57
CA LEU A 602 -5.72 -21.15 -3.32
C LEU A 602 -6.14 -20.12 -4.36
N VAL A 603 -6.34 -20.56 -5.61
CA VAL A 603 -6.75 -19.67 -6.71
C VAL A 603 -7.81 -20.38 -7.55
N CYS A 604 -8.95 -19.72 -7.75
CA CYS A 604 -10.03 -20.21 -8.60
C CYS A 604 -10.70 -19.06 -9.36
N ASP A 605 -11.28 -19.39 -10.51
CA ASP A 605 -12.15 -18.47 -11.25
C ASP A 605 -13.60 -18.87 -10.97
N LEU A 606 -14.35 -17.93 -10.42
CA LEU A 606 -15.77 -18.08 -10.12
C LEU A 606 -16.61 -17.37 -11.16
N LYS A 607 -17.84 -17.81 -11.35
CA LYS A 607 -18.80 -17.21 -12.27
C LYS A 607 -20.12 -16.97 -11.56
N TRP A 608 -20.76 -15.85 -11.87
CA TRP A 608 -22.14 -15.56 -11.44
C TRP A 608 -23.11 -16.50 -12.15
N LYS A 609 -24.03 -17.12 -11.42
CA LYS A 609 -25.08 -17.99 -11.97
C LYS A 609 -26.23 -17.22 -12.63
#